data_AF-A0A927GXX3-F1
#
_entry.id   AF-A0A927GXX3-F1
#
_cell.length_a   1.000
_cell.length_b   1.000
_cell.length_c   1.000
_cell.angle_alpha   90.00
_cell.angle_beta   90.00
_cell.angle_gamma   90.00
#
_symmetry.space_group_name_H-M   'P 1'
#
loop_
_entity.id
_entity.type
_entity.pdbx_description
1 polymer ?
#
loop_
_entity_poly.entity_id
_entity_poly.type
_entity_poly.pdbx_seq_one_letter_code
_entity_poly.pdbx_strand_id
1 'polypeptide(L)'
;MPTVECREHPKSHPYLKNVNVYLAWFGVFGGVMGAYNKLQHLLYRIPGYRRVMSTLLRSIPIPQRKSPDVVARDKGPTLIRAEAYAATGKLLGACNLEGHNIYYYTGEIAAWTARQLQAGNIENYGVTCPLRAFGLPALKAAHEEFGFQLN
;
A
#
# COMPACT_ATOMS: atom_id res chain seq x y z
N MET A 1 -11.47 -3.56 3.94
CA MET A 1 -12.24 -2.51 3.23
C MET A 1 -11.64 -2.37 1.84
N PRO A 2 -12.42 -2.34 0.75
CA PRO A 2 -11.87 -2.02 -0.57
C PRO A 2 -11.32 -0.59 -0.55
N THR A 3 -10.13 -0.40 -1.11
CA THR A 3 -9.49 0.92 -1.21
C THR A 3 -10.25 1.81 -2.19
N VAL A 4 -10.13 3.13 -2.04
CA VAL A 4 -10.82 4.11 -2.90
C VAL A 4 -10.52 3.91 -4.39
N GLU A 5 -9.34 3.41 -4.73
CA GLU A 5 -8.90 3.08 -6.09
C GLU A 5 -9.75 1.99 -6.75
N CYS A 6 -10.27 1.02 -5.98
CA CYS A 6 -11.17 -0.03 -6.48
C CYS A 6 -12.49 0.53 -7.03
N ARG A 7 -12.89 1.75 -6.65
CA ARG A 7 -14.13 2.39 -7.14
C ARG A 7 -13.92 3.26 -8.39
N GLU A 8 -12.70 3.74 -8.62
CA GLU A 8 -12.43 4.71 -9.69
C GLU A 8 -11.89 4.04 -10.97
N HIS A 9 -11.10 2.97 -10.85
CA HIS A 9 -10.61 2.22 -12.01
C HIS A 9 -11.71 1.67 -12.93
N PRO A 10 -12.82 1.10 -12.41
CA PRO A 10 -13.90 0.61 -13.26
C PRO A 10 -14.60 1.71 -14.08
N LYS A 11 -14.58 2.97 -13.60
CA LYS A 11 -15.19 4.10 -14.30
C LYS A 11 -14.33 4.58 -15.48
N SER A 12 -13.00 4.49 -15.37
CA SER A 12 -12.08 4.86 -16.44
C SER A 12 -11.75 3.69 -17.38
N HIS A 13 -11.91 2.45 -16.92
CA HIS A 13 -11.60 1.24 -17.67
C HIS A 13 -12.75 0.23 -17.52
N PRO A 14 -13.83 0.35 -18.32
CA PRO A 14 -15.05 -0.46 -18.15
C PRO A 14 -14.85 -1.97 -18.37
N TYR A 15 -13.73 -2.38 -18.96
CA TYR A 15 -13.34 -3.77 -19.16
C TYR A 15 -12.64 -4.40 -17.93
N LEU A 16 -12.27 -3.60 -16.93
CA LEU A 16 -11.72 -4.11 -15.66
C LEU A 16 -12.85 -4.70 -14.81
N LYS A 17 -12.89 -6.04 -14.74
CA LYS A 17 -13.88 -6.78 -13.96
C LYS A 17 -13.60 -6.74 -12.45
N ASN A 18 -12.33 -6.84 -12.08
CA ASN A 18 -11.89 -6.95 -10.69
C ASN A 18 -10.64 -6.09 -10.47
N VAL A 19 -10.60 -5.38 -9.34
CA VAL A 19 -9.42 -4.65 -8.85
C VAL A 19 -9.16 -5.12 -7.44
N ASN A 20 -8.06 -5.83 -7.24
CA ASN A 20 -7.66 -6.37 -5.95
C ASN A 20 -6.45 -5.60 -5.44
N VAL A 21 -6.53 -5.12 -4.20
CA VAL A 21 -5.42 -4.42 -3.54
C VAL A 21 -4.98 -5.22 -2.33
N TYR A 22 -3.69 -5.52 -2.29
CA TYR A 22 -3.07 -6.31 -1.24
C TYR A 22 -2.02 -5.45 -0.53
N LEU A 23 -2.05 -5.46 0.80
CA LEU A 23 -1.00 -4.86 1.61
C LEU A 23 -0.05 -5.96 2.06
N ALA A 24 1.16 -5.97 1.51
CA ALA A 24 2.19 -6.91 1.89
C ALA A 24 2.86 -6.48 3.21
N TRP A 25 2.11 -6.46 4.33
CA TRP A 25 2.71 -6.22 5.65
C TRP A 25 3.76 -7.29 5.96
N PHE A 26 3.53 -8.54 5.58
CA PHE A 26 4.37 -9.63 6.09
C PHE A 26 5.75 -9.80 5.42
N GLY A 27 6.07 -9.13 4.32
CA GLY A 27 7.37 -9.29 3.65
C GLY A 27 7.78 -10.77 3.51
N VAL A 28 9.02 -11.10 3.91
CA VAL A 28 9.58 -12.48 3.93
C VAL A 28 8.81 -13.44 4.87
N PHE A 29 8.04 -12.92 5.83
CA PHE A 29 7.22 -13.71 6.75
C PHE A 29 5.88 -14.15 6.17
N GLY A 30 5.50 -13.75 4.95
CA GLY A 30 4.25 -14.18 4.32
C GLY A 30 4.12 -15.71 4.23
N GLY A 31 5.21 -16.40 3.86
CA GLY A 31 5.27 -17.87 3.86
C GLY A 31 5.34 -18.46 5.28
N VAL A 32 6.06 -17.79 6.19
CA VAL A 32 6.19 -18.21 7.60
C VAL A 32 4.84 -18.14 8.32
N MET A 33 3.99 -17.15 8.00
CA MET A 33 2.69 -16.98 8.64
C MET A 33 1.70 -18.07 8.25
N GLY A 34 1.77 -18.59 7.02
CA GLY A 34 0.99 -19.75 6.58
C GLY A 34 1.35 -21.02 7.34
N ALA A 35 2.65 -21.26 7.57
CA ALA A 35 3.13 -22.39 8.38
C ALA A 35 2.82 -22.20 9.87
N TYR A 36 2.96 -20.98 10.38
CA TYR A 36 2.63 -20.60 11.75
C TYR A 36 1.15 -20.84 12.05
N ASN A 37 0.22 -20.43 11.18
CA ASN A 37 -1.22 -20.63 11.40
C ASN A 37 -1.60 -22.12 11.52
N LYS A 38 -0.98 -23.00 10.72
CA LYS A 38 -1.18 -24.46 10.83
C LYS A 38 -0.65 -24.99 12.16
N LEU A 39 0.52 -24.52 12.60
CA LEU A 39 1.13 -24.89 13.87
C LEU A 39 0.33 -24.35 15.07
N GLN A 40 -0.19 -23.14 14.96
CA GLN A 40 -0.96 -22.45 16.00
C GLN A 40 -2.28 -23.19 16.28
N HIS A 41 -2.92 -23.75 15.24
CA HIS A 41 -4.13 -24.55 15.40
C HIS A 41 -3.89 -25.85 16.19
N LEU A 42 -2.69 -26.45 16.08
CA LEU A 42 -2.27 -27.58 16.92
C LEU A 42 -1.97 -27.14 18.36
N LEU A 43 -1.29 -26.01 18.54
CA LEU A 43 -0.93 -25.49 19.87
C LEU A 43 -2.15 -25.04 20.69
N TYR A 44 -3.20 -24.51 20.04
CA TYR A 44 -4.45 -24.15 20.72
C TYR A 44 -5.23 -25.32 21.30
N ARG A 45 -4.93 -26.57 20.89
CA ARG A 45 -5.52 -27.78 21.49
C ARG A 45 -4.88 -28.15 22.83
N ILE A 46 -3.76 -27.53 23.21
CA ILE A 46 -3.09 -27.78 24.49
C ILE A 46 -3.76 -26.93 25.58
N PRO A 47 -4.38 -27.55 26.60
CA PRO A 47 -4.97 -26.81 27.71
C PRO A 47 -3.89 -26.00 28.45
N GLY A 48 -4.16 -24.70 28.68
CA GLY A 48 -3.22 -23.78 29.34
C GLY A 48 -2.33 -22.96 28.41
N TYR A 49 -2.19 -23.33 27.12
CA TYR A 49 -1.36 -22.61 26.14
C TYR A 49 -1.74 -21.12 26.02
N ARG A 50 -3.05 -20.82 25.98
CA ARG A 50 -3.55 -19.44 25.90
C ARG A 50 -3.08 -18.56 27.06
N ARG A 51 -3.01 -19.12 28.28
CA ARG A 51 -2.66 -18.38 29.50
C ARG A 51 -1.16 -18.08 29.56
N VAL A 52 -0.33 -19.05 29.17
CA VAL A 52 1.12 -18.87 29.03
C VAL A 52 1.41 -17.83 27.95
N MET A 53 0.79 -17.96 26.77
CA MET A 53 1.05 -17.06 25.66
C MET A 53 0.56 -15.63 25.93
N SER A 54 -0.59 -15.44 26.59
CA SER A 54 -1.05 -14.11 27.00
C SER A 54 -0.12 -13.42 27.99
N THR A 55 0.59 -14.19 28.81
CA THR A 55 1.55 -13.65 29.78
C THR A 55 2.84 -13.27 29.06
N LEU A 56 3.32 -14.13 28.15
CA LEU A 56 4.52 -13.89 27.34
C LEU A 56 4.37 -12.66 26.42
N LEU A 57 3.20 -12.51 25.78
CA LEU A 57 2.93 -11.41 24.87
C LEU A 57 2.80 -10.06 25.59
N ARG A 58 2.40 -10.03 26.87
CA ARG A 58 2.34 -8.79 27.68
C ARG A 58 3.72 -8.20 27.98
N SER A 59 4.74 -9.05 28.03
CA SER A 59 6.13 -8.66 28.26
C SER A 59 6.88 -8.22 27.00
N ILE A 60 6.29 -8.38 25.81
CA ILE A 60 6.91 -7.90 24.57
C ILE A 60 6.62 -6.40 24.45
N PRO A 61 7.65 -5.53 24.52
CA PRO A 61 7.44 -4.12 24.26
C PRO A 61 7.01 -3.96 22.81
N ILE A 62 5.75 -3.59 22.60
CA ILE A 62 5.29 -3.16 21.28
C ILE A 62 6.08 -1.88 20.98
N PRO A 63 6.92 -1.85 19.93
CA PRO A 63 7.68 -0.65 19.60
C PRO A 63 6.71 0.53 19.48
N GLN A 64 6.93 1.55 20.30
CA GLN A 64 6.13 2.76 20.29
C GLN A 64 6.23 3.38 18.89
N ARG A 65 5.11 3.51 18.18
CA ARG A 65 5.01 4.13 16.83
C ARG A 65 5.35 5.63 16.80
N LYS A 66 6.00 6.16 17.83
CA LYS A 66 6.39 7.56 17.99
C LYS A 66 7.87 7.83 17.68
N SER A 67 8.57 6.90 17.02
CA SER A 67 9.93 7.19 16.57
C SER A 67 9.88 8.19 15.40
N PRO A 68 10.72 9.25 15.40
CA PRO A 68 10.95 10.09 14.22
C PRO A 68 11.26 9.28 12.96
N ASP A 69 11.79 8.07 13.12
CA ASP A 69 12.08 7.13 12.04
C ASP A 69 10.84 6.71 11.23
N VAL A 70 9.63 6.78 11.80
CA VAL A 70 8.40 6.33 11.11
C VAL A 70 8.14 7.15 9.85
N VAL A 71 8.53 8.42 9.88
CA VAL A 71 8.36 9.37 8.77
C VAL A 71 9.70 9.81 8.19
N ALA A 72 10.81 9.20 8.58
CA ALA A 72 12.10 9.51 8.00
C ALA A 72 12.18 8.97 6.58
N ARG A 73 12.58 9.81 5.62
CA ARG A 73 12.66 9.47 4.19
C ARG A 73 13.39 8.15 3.94
N ASP A 74 14.58 8.01 4.50
CA ASP A 74 15.48 6.88 4.21
C ASP A 74 15.20 5.62 5.04
N LYS A 75 14.07 5.55 5.76
CA LYS A 75 13.71 4.41 6.60
C LYS A 75 12.58 3.60 5.99
N GLY A 76 12.82 2.32 5.72
CA GLY A 76 11.77 1.41 5.24
C GLY A 76 11.37 1.72 3.79
N PRO A 77 12.18 1.28 2.80
CA PRO A 77 11.86 1.50 1.40
C PRO A 77 10.52 0.84 1.02
N THR A 78 9.87 1.42 0.03
CA THR A 78 8.55 0.99 -0.44
C THR A 78 8.69 0.31 -1.79
N LEU A 79 8.00 -0.81 -1.95
CA LEU A 79 7.78 -1.48 -3.23
C LEU A 79 6.28 -1.64 -3.43
N ILE A 80 5.77 -1.09 -4.53
CA ILE A 80 4.40 -1.28 -4.99
C ILE A 80 4.47 -2.04 -6.31
N ARG A 81 3.68 -3.10 -6.45
CA ARG A 81 3.62 -3.88 -7.68
C ARG A 81 2.18 -3.87 -8.19
N ALA A 82 2.02 -3.51 -9.46
CA ALA A 82 0.74 -3.60 -10.15
C ALA A 82 0.82 -4.67 -11.22
N GLU A 83 -0.22 -5.50 -11.31
CA GLU A 83 -0.31 -6.59 -12.28
C GLU A 83 -1.68 -6.56 -12.97
N ALA A 84 -1.67 -6.70 -14.28
CA ALA A 84 -2.87 -6.79 -15.10
C ALA A 84 -3.03 -8.20 -15.65
N TYR A 85 -4.22 -8.77 -15.49
CA TYR A 85 -4.53 -10.13 -15.93
C TYR A 85 -5.68 -10.14 -16.94
N ALA A 86 -5.60 -11.06 -17.91
CA ALA A 86 -6.71 -11.38 -18.79
C ALA A 86 -7.81 -12.13 -18.02
N ALA A 87 -9.02 -12.18 -18.59
CA ALA A 87 -10.13 -12.96 -18.03
C ALA A 87 -9.81 -14.46 -17.87
N THR A 88 -8.85 -14.97 -18.66
CA THR A 88 -8.35 -16.36 -18.58
C THR A 88 -7.35 -16.58 -17.44
N GLY A 89 -6.99 -15.54 -16.67
CA GLY A 89 -5.95 -15.60 -15.63
C GLY A 89 -4.52 -15.44 -16.16
N LYS A 90 -4.33 -15.20 -17.47
CA LYS A 90 -3.01 -14.93 -18.05
C LYS A 90 -2.53 -13.53 -17.66
N LEU A 91 -1.29 -13.41 -17.15
CA LEU A 91 -0.65 -12.11 -16.91
C LEU A 91 -0.45 -11.38 -18.24
N LEU A 92 -0.97 -10.16 -18.34
CA LEU A 92 -0.86 -9.27 -19.50
C LEU A 92 0.28 -8.27 -19.35
N GLY A 93 0.57 -7.85 -18.12
CA GLY A 93 1.65 -6.92 -17.83
C GLY A 93 1.79 -6.70 -16.33
N ALA A 94 2.97 -6.23 -15.92
CA ALA A 94 3.26 -5.85 -14.55
C ALA A 94 4.21 -4.65 -14.55
N CYS A 95 4.14 -3.83 -13.51
CA CYS A 95 5.13 -2.80 -13.23
C CYS A 95 5.44 -2.74 -11.75
N ASN A 96 6.67 -2.36 -11.43
CA ASN A 96 7.07 -2.08 -10.06
C ASN A 96 7.27 -0.57 -9.90
N LEU A 97 6.78 -0.04 -8.80
CA LEU A 97 7.05 1.32 -8.37
C LEU A 97 7.83 1.23 -7.06
N GLU A 98 9.08 1.66 -7.11
CA GLU A 98 10.01 1.63 -5.99
C GLU A 98 10.28 3.04 -5.49
N GLY A 99 10.42 3.20 -4.17
CA GLY A 99 10.71 4.49 -3.58
C GLY A 99 11.08 4.39 -2.12
N HIS A 100 11.18 5.56 -1.49
CA HIS A 100 11.54 5.68 -0.08
C HIS A 100 10.34 5.39 0.84
N ASN A 101 10.43 5.78 2.12
CA ASN A 101 9.36 5.59 3.09
C ASN A 101 7.98 6.09 2.59
N ILE A 102 6.96 5.23 2.61
CA ILE A 102 5.60 5.55 2.12
C ILE A 102 4.88 6.63 2.96
N TYR A 103 5.16 6.73 4.26
CA TYR A 103 4.54 7.73 5.12
C TYR A 103 5.14 9.11 4.87
N TYR A 104 6.46 9.20 4.69
CA TYR A 104 7.10 10.45 4.23
C TYR A 104 6.50 10.87 2.88
N TYR A 105 6.44 9.93 1.92
CA TYR A 105 5.84 10.16 0.61
C TYR A 105 4.39 10.66 0.67
N THR A 106 3.57 10.08 1.56
CA THR A 106 2.17 10.47 1.73
C THR A 106 2.04 11.95 2.12
N GLY A 107 2.93 12.45 2.98
CA GLY A 107 2.99 13.86 3.34
C GLY A 107 3.34 14.75 2.14
N GLU A 108 4.38 14.36 1.40
CA GLU A 108 4.86 15.12 0.23
C GLU A 108 3.81 15.21 -0.87
N ILE A 109 3.19 14.09 -1.24
CA ILE A 109 2.17 14.08 -2.31
C ILE A 109 0.90 14.83 -1.91
N ALA A 110 0.53 14.82 -0.61
CA ALA A 110 -0.60 15.59 -0.12
C ALA A 110 -0.30 17.10 -0.17
N ALA A 111 0.91 17.51 0.20
CA ALA A 111 1.36 18.89 0.10
C ALA A 111 1.46 19.37 -1.36
N TRP A 112 1.96 18.52 -2.26
CA TRP A 112 1.97 18.78 -3.69
C TRP A 112 0.55 18.97 -4.25
N THR A 113 -0.37 18.08 -3.89
CA THR A 113 -1.78 18.17 -4.28
C THR A 113 -2.36 19.53 -3.86
N ALA A 114 -2.16 19.93 -2.61
CA ALA A 114 -2.65 21.22 -2.12
C ALA A 114 -2.07 22.41 -2.90
N ARG A 115 -0.77 22.39 -3.22
CA ARG A 115 -0.11 23.41 -4.05
C ARG A 115 -0.69 23.48 -5.47
N GLN A 116 -0.91 22.34 -6.12
CA GLN A 116 -1.52 22.29 -7.45
C GLN A 116 -2.95 22.81 -7.46
N LEU A 117 -3.74 22.45 -6.45
CA LEU A 117 -5.10 22.96 -6.29
C LEU A 117 -5.11 24.48 -6.09
N GLN A 118 -4.21 25.00 -5.25
CA GLN A 118 -4.09 26.45 -5.01
C GLN A 118 -3.66 27.21 -6.26
N ALA A 119 -2.78 26.64 -7.08
CA ALA A 119 -2.32 27.23 -8.34
C ALA A 119 -3.36 27.15 -9.47
N GLY A 120 -4.47 26.43 -9.29
CA GLY A 120 -5.46 26.17 -10.34
C GLY A 120 -4.98 25.17 -11.41
N ASN A 121 -3.91 24.41 -11.12
CA ASN A 121 -3.35 23.40 -12.01
C ASN A 121 -4.17 22.10 -11.95
N ILE A 122 -5.44 22.16 -12.38
CA ILE A 122 -6.39 21.05 -12.34
C ILE A 122 -7.11 20.95 -13.69
N GLU A 123 -7.16 19.76 -14.26
CA GLU A 123 -7.85 19.46 -15.51
C GLU A 123 -9.38 19.30 -15.32
N ASN A 124 -9.80 18.75 -14.17
CA ASN A 124 -11.22 18.49 -13.89
C ASN A 124 -11.61 18.87 -12.46
N TYR A 125 -12.76 19.53 -12.33
CA TYR A 125 -13.32 20.01 -11.06
C TYR A 125 -14.43 19.07 -10.53
N GLY A 126 -14.67 19.13 -9.22
CA GLY A 126 -15.70 18.36 -8.52
C GLY A 126 -15.14 17.20 -7.69
N VAL A 127 -15.97 16.20 -7.38
CA VAL A 127 -15.53 14.98 -6.68
C VAL A 127 -14.77 14.10 -7.67
N THR A 128 -13.44 14.16 -7.59
CA THR A 128 -12.54 13.52 -8.54
C THR A 128 -11.39 12.81 -7.83
N CYS A 129 -10.81 11.81 -8.49
CA CYS A 129 -9.57 11.19 -8.05
C CYS A 129 -8.35 11.93 -8.61
N PRO A 130 -7.15 11.78 -8.02
CA PRO A 130 -5.95 12.48 -8.50
C PRO A 130 -5.67 12.26 -9.99
N LEU A 131 -5.89 11.04 -10.50
CA LEU A 131 -5.66 10.71 -11.92
C LEU A 131 -6.55 11.55 -12.86
N ARG A 132 -7.80 11.76 -12.48
CA ARG A 132 -8.75 12.58 -13.26
C ARG A 132 -8.56 14.07 -13.02
N ALA A 133 -8.08 14.45 -11.84
CA ALA A 133 -7.83 15.84 -11.47
C ALA A 133 -6.61 16.42 -12.19
N PHE A 134 -5.52 15.67 -12.28
CA PHE A 134 -4.22 16.16 -12.76
C PHE A 134 -3.70 15.46 -14.01
N GLY A 135 -4.29 14.33 -14.41
CA GLY A 135 -3.79 13.51 -15.50
C GLY A 135 -2.62 12.60 -15.11
N LEU A 136 -2.42 11.55 -15.91
CA LEU A 136 -1.30 10.60 -15.71
C LEU A 136 0.09 11.25 -15.84
N PRO A 137 0.35 12.14 -16.82
CA PRO A 137 1.68 12.74 -16.98
C PRO A 137 2.11 13.57 -15.78
N ALA A 138 1.23 14.42 -15.25
CA ALA A 138 1.55 15.25 -14.10
C ALA A 138 1.79 14.42 -12.84
N LEU A 139 0.96 13.38 -12.61
CA LEU A 139 1.18 12.46 -11.49
C LEU A 139 2.50 11.71 -11.64
N LYS A 140 2.82 11.19 -12.82
CA LYS A 140 4.09 10.50 -13.06
C LYS A 140 5.29 11.40 -12.74
N ALA A 141 5.28 12.64 -13.23
CA ALA A 141 6.32 13.62 -12.93
C ALA A 141 6.42 13.91 -11.43
N ALA A 142 5.29 14.05 -10.73
CA ALA A 142 5.28 14.26 -9.28
C ALA A 142 5.84 13.04 -8.51
N HIS A 143 5.47 11.82 -8.90
CA HIS A 143 6.03 10.61 -8.29
C HIS A 143 7.56 10.55 -8.46
N GLU A 144 8.06 10.86 -9.65
CA GLU A 144 9.50 10.90 -9.94
C GLU A 144 10.22 12.00 -9.15
N GLU A 145 9.64 13.20 -9.05
CA GLU A 145 10.15 14.32 -8.22
C GLU A 145 10.31 13.88 -6.75
N PHE A 146 9.35 13.14 -6.22
CA PHE A 146 9.39 12.61 -4.86
C PHE A 146 10.17 11.29 -4.75
N GLY A 147 10.91 10.87 -5.78
CA GLY A 147 11.81 9.73 -5.69
C GLY A 147 11.14 8.37 -5.78
N PHE A 148 9.98 8.28 -6.43
CA PHE A 148 9.36 7.03 -6.84
C PHE A 148 9.58 6.78 -8.33
N GLN A 149 10.11 5.61 -8.67
CA GLN A 149 10.49 5.26 -10.04
C GLN A 149 9.77 4.00 -10.50
N LEU A 150 9.31 4.02 -11.75
CA LEU A 150 8.73 2.87 -12.43
C LEU A 150 9.86 2.02 -13.02
N ASN A 151 9.95 0.77 -12.54
CA ASN A 151 10.85 -0.29 -13.01
C ASN A 151 10.06 -1.39 -13.73
#